data_AF-A0A1B7MS27-F1
#
_entry.id   AF-A0A1B7MS27-F1
#
_cell.length_a   1.000
_cell.length_b   1.000
_cell.length_c   1.000
_cell.angle_alpha   90.00
_cell.angle_beta   90.00
_cell.angle_gamma   90.00
#
_symmetry.space_group_name_H-M   'P 1'
#
loop_
_entity.id
_entity.type
_entity.pdbx_description
1 polymer ?
#
loop_
_entity_poly.entity_id
_entity_poly.type
_entity_poly.pdbx_seq_one_letter_code
_entity_poly.pdbx_strand_id
1 'polypeptide(L)'
;MFEMPENDAACQKIDWKVHKRSVCTKLAMLHKLDKLVKKISGPGTAMGSMHAMEKMAWEERRRNPVPVSVCDGCFRRFRGTPVEPGMEEDDQGDAGDPFKRCTECDYTICEDCTLPEMQGVPYFDRPVGTCRCAESNFGISYCLSAPCYVDGDGRKPYHGDRHPDVASSGYDEDAYEPKERQCKTCGVVARCLMKEHLKDAMPGMK
;
A
#
# COMPACT_ATOMS: atom_id res chain seq x y z
N MET A 1 8.64 -11.67 23.11
CA MET A 1 7.71 -10.61 22.67
C MET A 1 8.22 -9.29 23.21
N PHE A 2 8.60 -8.35 22.35
CA PHE A 2 8.85 -6.97 22.76
C PHE A 2 7.56 -6.19 22.49
N GLU A 3 6.82 -5.88 23.54
CA GLU A 3 5.67 -4.97 23.45
C GLU A 3 6.20 -3.58 23.10
N MET A 4 5.83 -3.06 21.94
CA MET A 4 6.11 -1.67 21.58
C MET A 4 5.07 -0.75 22.26
N PRO A 5 5.47 0.22 23.09
CA PRO A 5 4.53 1.05 23.83
C PRO A 5 3.76 2.02 22.92
N GLU A 6 2.48 2.23 23.23
CA GLU A 6 1.50 3.10 22.53
C GLU A 6 1.83 4.62 22.51
N ASN A 7 3.07 5.02 22.83
CA ASN A 7 3.42 6.41 23.13
C ASN A 7 3.86 7.28 21.93
N ASP A 8 3.91 6.74 20.71
CA ASP A 8 4.48 7.45 19.55
C ASP A 8 3.62 8.63 19.07
N ALA A 9 2.29 8.58 19.26
CA ALA A 9 1.38 9.64 18.81
C ALA A 9 1.39 10.89 19.72
N ALA A 10 1.65 10.73 21.02
CA ALA A 10 1.72 11.84 21.98
C ALA A 10 2.98 12.71 21.79
N CYS A 11 4.04 12.12 21.23
CA CYS A 11 5.34 12.75 21.00
C CYS A 11 5.29 13.91 19.97
N GLN A 12 4.33 13.90 19.04
CA GLN A 12 4.29 14.87 17.94
C GLN A 12 3.49 16.16 18.21
N LYS A 13 2.61 16.18 19.23
CA LYS A 13 1.67 17.30 19.46
C LYS A 13 2.10 18.29 20.55
N ILE A 14 3.09 17.93 21.37
CA ILE A 14 3.57 18.78 22.48
C ILE A 14 4.71 19.66 21.97
N ASP A 15 4.80 20.91 22.46
CA ASP A 15 5.93 21.80 22.20
C ASP A 15 7.25 21.04 22.47
N TRP A 16 8.08 20.92 21.44
CA TRP A 16 9.33 20.16 21.44
C TRP A 16 10.31 20.62 22.53
N LYS A 17 10.16 21.84 23.06
CA LYS A 17 10.96 22.33 24.19
C LYS A 17 10.55 21.68 25.52
N VAL A 18 9.28 21.35 25.69
CA VAL A 18 8.73 20.72 26.90
C VAL A 18 8.94 19.19 26.88
N HIS A 19 8.91 18.58 25.69
CA HIS A 19 9.11 17.13 25.52
C HIS A 19 10.58 16.66 25.67
N LYS A 20 11.53 17.56 25.91
CA LYS A 20 12.95 17.22 25.94
C LYS A 20 13.30 16.29 27.11
N ARG A 21 13.66 15.05 26.73
CA ARG A 21 14.50 14.06 27.42
C ARG A 21 13.88 13.12 28.44
N SER A 22 12.73 13.43 29.07
CA SER A 22 12.17 12.52 30.09
C SER A 22 11.12 11.53 29.57
N VAL A 23 10.50 11.78 28.41
CA VAL A 23 9.34 10.99 27.94
C VAL A 23 9.59 10.27 26.61
N CYS A 24 10.48 10.79 25.76
CA CYS A 24 10.75 10.17 24.47
C CYS A 24 11.68 8.96 24.62
N THR A 25 11.15 7.76 24.36
CA THR A 25 11.90 6.50 24.38
C THR A 25 12.72 6.26 23.10
N LYS A 26 12.54 7.10 22.07
CA LYS A 26 13.32 6.99 20.83
C LYS A 26 14.78 7.37 21.06
N LEU A 27 15.69 6.51 20.61
CA LEU A 27 17.13 6.77 20.64
C LEU A 27 17.45 8.09 19.92
N ALA A 28 18.35 8.89 20.49
CA ALA A 28 18.74 10.18 19.92
C ALA A 28 19.27 10.07 18.47
N MET A 29 19.84 8.92 18.09
CA MET A 29 20.27 8.64 16.72
C MET A 29 19.10 8.55 15.74
N LEU A 30 17.98 7.92 16.13
CA LEU A 30 16.78 7.82 15.28
C LEU A 30 16.18 9.19 14.99
N HIS A 31 16.17 10.09 15.98
CA HIS A 31 15.75 11.47 15.75
C HIS A 31 16.64 12.24 14.75
N LYS A 32 17.95 11.95 14.72
CA LYS A 32 18.86 12.54 13.73
C LYS A 32 18.59 11.98 12.34
N LEU A 33 18.36 10.66 12.23
CA LEU A 33 17.99 10.01 10.98
C LEU A 33 16.65 10.55 10.44
N ASP A 34 15.61 10.64 11.26
CA ASP A 34 14.30 11.20 10.86
C ASP A 34 14.43 12.62 10.32
N LYS A 35 15.26 13.46 10.97
CA LYS A 35 15.53 14.82 10.50
C LYS A 35 16.26 14.85 9.16
N LEU A 36 17.25 13.96 8.98
CA LEU A 36 17.97 13.83 7.71
C LEU A 36 17.03 13.36 6.60
N VAL A 37 16.25 12.31 6.84
CA VAL A 37 15.25 11.78 5.89
C VAL A 37 14.27 12.89 5.50
N LYS A 38 13.66 13.60 6.47
CA LYS A 38 12.76 14.72 6.16
C LYS A 38 13.44 15.85 5.39
N LYS A 39 14.73 16.09 5.62
CA LYS A 39 15.50 17.11 4.89
C LYS A 39 15.79 16.70 3.45
N ILE A 40 15.90 15.40 3.14
CA ILE A 40 16.13 14.91 1.78
C ILE A 40 14.84 14.62 1.02
N SER A 41 13.73 14.29 1.71
CA SER A 41 12.43 13.98 1.10
C SER A 41 11.40 15.10 1.20
N GLY A 42 11.76 16.23 1.83
CA GLY A 42 10.85 17.35 2.05
C GLY A 42 10.43 18.08 0.78
N PRO A 43 9.41 18.96 0.87
CA PRO A 43 9.02 19.83 -0.23
C PRO A 43 10.20 20.70 -0.68
N GLY A 44 10.47 20.75 -1.99
CA GLY A 44 11.58 21.53 -2.56
C GLY A 44 12.93 20.81 -2.64
N THR A 45 13.02 19.53 -2.23
CA THR A 45 14.19 18.69 -2.50
C THR A 45 14.07 17.96 -3.83
N ALA A 46 15.16 17.32 -4.29
CA ALA A 46 15.11 16.46 -5.48
C ALA A 46 14.09 15.33 -5.34
N MET A 47 14.10 14.60 -4.22
CA MET A 47 13.13 13.52 -3.96
C MET A 47 11.70 14.03 -3.82
N GLY A 48 11.50 15.17 -3.14
CA GLY A 48 10.17 15.79 -3.04
C GLY A 48 9.63 16.22 -4.40
N SER A 49 10.50 16.72 -5.28
CA SER A 49 10.16 17.07 -6.66
C SER A 49 9.84 15.83 -7.49
N MET A 50 10.59 14.73 -7.33
CA MET A 50 10.28 13.44 -7.97
C MET A 50 8.91 12.91 -7.55
N HIS A 51 8.59 12.93 -6.26
CA HIS A 51 7.26 12.52 -5.78
C HIS A 51 6.13 13.42 -6.31
N ALA A 52 6.38 14.73 -6.45
CA ALA A 52 5.41 15.64 -7.03
C ALA A 52 5.18 15.34 -8.53
N MET A 53 6.26 15.11 -9.29
CA MET A 53 6.16 14.72 -10.70
C MET A 53 5.45 13.39 -10.88
N GLU A 54 5.78 12.39 -10.04
CA GLU A 54 5.10 11.09 -10.01
C GLU A 54 3.59 11.27 -9.77
N LYS A 55 3.21 12.05 -8.77
CA LYS A 55 1.80 12.33 -8.48
C LYS A 55 1.09 13.02 -9.65
N MET A 56 1.72 14.00 -10.28
CA MET A 56 1.17 14.69 -11.46
C MET A 56 1.01 13.74 -12.65
N ALA A 57 1.99 12.87 -12.92
CA ALA A 57 1.90 11.88 -13.99
C ALA A 57 0.72 10.91 -13.76
N TRP A 58 0.48 10.50 -12.52
CA TRP A 58 -0.67 9.66 -12.17
C TRP A 58 -2.01 10.39 -12.24
N GLU A 59 -2.07 11.66 -11.83
CA GLU A 59 -3.24 12.50 -12.02
C GLU A 59 -3.57 12.70 -13.50
N GLU A 60 -2.55 12.85 -14.34
CA GLU A 60 -2.74 13.00 -15.78
C GLU A 60 -3.22 11.70 -16.43
N ARG A 61 -2.62 10.56 -16.09
CA ARG A 61 -3.09 9.25 -16.57
C ARG A 61 -4.53 8.95 -16.17
N ARG A 62 -4.95 9.38 -14.97
CA ARG A 62 -6.35 9.30 -14.52
C ARG A 62 -7.30 10.09 -15.41
N ARG A 63 -6.87 11.25 -15.90
CA ARG A 63 -7.68 12.08 -16.80
C ARG A 63 -7.68 11.54 -18.22
N ASN A 64 -6.54 11.01 -18.66
CA ASN A 64 -6.29 10.56 -20.03
C ASN A 64 -5.73 9.13 -20.03
N PRO A 65 -6.58 8.11 -19.79
CA PRO A 65 -6.13 6.73 -19.74
C PRO A 65 -5.70 6.27 -21.14
N VAL A 66 -4.46 5.79 -21.24
CA VAL A 66 -3.89 5.24 -22.47
C VAL A 66 -3.60 3.76 -22.29
N PRO A 67 -3.67 2.94 -23.35
CA PRO A 67 -3.23 1.55 -23.26
C PRO A 67 -1.80 1.49 -22.74
N VAL A 68 -1.57 0.72 -21.68
CA VAL A 68 -0.23 0.51 -21.16
C VAL A 68 0.53 -0.53 -21.96
N SER A 69 1.80 -0.22 -22.21
CA SER A 69 2.79 -1.11 -22.80
C SER A 69 3.44 -2.05 -21.79
N VAL A 70 3.41 -1.69 -20.51
CA VAL A 70 4.11 -2.40 -19.43
C VAL A 70 3.20 -2.59 -18.23
N CYS A 71 3.43 -3.66 -17.49
CA CYS A 71 2.77 -3.93 -16.22
C CYS A 71 3.23 -2.90 -15.18
N ASP A 72 2.31 -2.16 -14.57
CA ASP A 72 2.63 -1.14 -13.56
C ASP A 72 3.26 -1.73 -12.29
N GLY A 73 3.04 -3.03 -12.07
CA GLY A 73 3.65 -3.77 -10.99
C GLY A 73 5.09 -4.17 -11.30
N CYS A 74 5.29 -5.08 -12.26
CA CYS A 74 6.60 -5.71 -12.52
C CYS A 74 7.45 -4.99 -13.57
N PHE A 75 6.91 -3.95 -14.21
CA PHE A 75 7.52 -3.20 -15.31
C PHE A 75 7.86 -4.01 -16.56
N ARG A 76 7.57 -5.32 -16.57
CA ARG A 76 7.65 -6.16 -17.77
C ARG A 76 6.65 -5.70 -18.82
N ARG A 77 7.02 -5.86 -20.08
CA ARG A 77 6.20 -5.47 -21.24
C ARG A 77 5.06 -6.47 -21.44
N PHE A 78 3.86 -5.95 -21.72
CA PHE A 78 2.74 -6.80 -22.13
C PHE A 78 2.94 -7.33 -23.55
N ARG A 79 2.49 -8.56 -23.78
CA ARG A 79 2.55 -9.23 -25.07
C ARG A 79 1.91 -8.39 -26.19
N GLY A 80 2.57 -8.37 -27.35
CA GLY A 80 2.07 -7.66 -28.54
C GLY A 80 2.28 -6.15 -28.53
N THR A 81 2.87 -5.58 -27.48
CA THR A 81 3.25 -4.17 -27.47
C THR A 81 4.48 -3.94 -28.36
N PRO A 82 4.44 -3.02 -29.33
CA PRO A 82 5.59 -2.72 -30.18
C PRO A 82 6.78 -2.21 -29.37
N VAL A 83 7.98 -2.65 -29.75
CA VAL A 83 9.25 -2.13 -29.20
C VAL A 83 9.53 -0.79 -29.86
N GLU A 84 9.77 0.26 -29.07
CA GLU A 84 10.18 1.54 -29.66
C GLU A 84 11.56 1.42 -30.31
N PRO A 85 11.75 1.97 -31.52
CA PRO A 85 13.00 1.89 -32.24
C PRO A 85 14.12 2.57 -31.43
N GLY A 86 15.14 1.81 -31.05
CA GLY A 86 16.28 2.29 -30.27
C GLY A 86 16.27 1.89 -28.79
N MET A 87 15.23 1.21 -28.29
CA MET A 87 15.33 0.47 -27.04
C MET A 87 15.96 -0.91 -27.33
N GLU A 88 17.02 -1.25 -26.61
CA GLU A 88 17.51 -2.63 -26.60
C GLU A 88 16.40 -3.55 -26.07
N GLU A 89 16.27 -4.76 -26.64
CA GLU A 89 15.41 -5.79 -26.06
C GLU A 89 16.00 -6.18 -24.72
N ASP A 90 15.64 -5.42 -23.68
CA ASP A 90 15.92 -5.82 -22.33
C ASP A 90 15.25 -7.17 -22.09
N ASP A 91 16.03 -8.16 -21.66
CA ASP A 91 15.64 -9.54 -21.34
C ASP A 91 14.65 -9.63 -20.15
N GLN A 92 13.96 -8.53 -19.82
CA GLN A 92 13.04 -8.38 -18.69
C GLN A 92 11.82 -9.31 -18.76
N GLY A 93 11.64 -10.04 -19.85
CA GLY A 93 10.64 -11.10 -19.98
C GLY A 93 9.23 -10.57 -20.28
N ASP A 94 8.41 -11.42 -20.90
CA ASP A 94 7.01 -11.14 -21.21
C ASP A 94 6.18 -11.08 -19.90
N ALA A 95 5.37 -10.04 -19.73
CA ALA A 95 4.40 -9.93 -18.65
C ALA A 95 3.13 -10.76 -18.92
N GLY A 96 2.99 -11.31 -20.13
CA GLY A 96 1.75 -11.90 -20.63
C GLY A 96 0.76 -10.82 -21.07
N ASP A 97 -0.53 -11.11 -20.93
CA ASP A 97 -1.60 -10.16 -21.23
C ASP A 97 -1.96 -9.28 -20.01
N PRO A 98 -2.51 -8.07 -20.21
CA PRO A 98 -3.09 -7.28 -19.13
C PRO A 98 -4.19 -8.07 -18.41
N PHE A 99 -4.05 -8.25 -17.09
CA PHE A 99 -4.96 -9.09 -16.31
C PHE A 99 -5.97 -8.28 -15.50
N LYS A 100 -5.50 -7.36 -14.65
CA LYS A 100 -6.36 -6.45 -13.87
C LYS A 100 -6.05 -5.00 -14.23
N ARG A 101 -7.11 -4.21 -14.40
CA ARG A 101 -7.06 -2.76 -14.65
C ARG A 101 -8.00 -2.05 -13.70
N CYS A 102 -7.50 -1.06 -12.98
CA CYS A 102 -8.32 -0.23 -12.10
C CYS A 102 -9.09 0.79 -12.92
N THR A 103 -10.41 0.87 -12.73
CA THR A 103 -11.27 1.82 -13.44
C THR A 103 -11.10 3.26 -12.96
N GLU A 104 -10.57 3.47 -11.75
CA GLU A 104 -10.38 4.80 -11.17
C GLU A 104 -9.00 5.39 -11.48
N CYS A 105 -7.94 4.58 -11.35
CA CYS A 105 -6.56 5.06 -11.49
C CYS A 105 -5.82 4.51 -12.72
N ASP A 106 -6.49 3.70 -13.54
CA ASP A 106 -5.95 3.07 -14.76
C ASP A 106 -4.75 2.13 -14.53
N TYR A 107 -4.37 1.91 -13.28
CA TYR A 107 -3.30 1.01 -12.88
C TYR A 107 -3.59 -0.40 -13.37
N THR A 108 -2.64 -0.98 -14.10
CA THR A 108 -2.82 -2.21 -14.85
C THR A 108 -1.68 -3.18 -14.57
N ILE A 109 -2.02 -4.41 -14.23
CA ILE A 109 -1.04 -5.44 -13.86
C ILE A 109 -1.27 -6.76 -14.61
N CYS A 110 -0.21 -7.55 -14.71
CA CYS A 110 -0.28 -8.94 -15.17
C CYS A 110 -0.79 -9.89 -14.07
N GLU A 111 -1.12 -11.12 -14.46
CA GLU A 111 -1.61 -12.16 -13.57
C GLU A 111 -0.64 -12.45 -12.42
N ASP A 112 0.65 -12.58 -12.71
CA ASP A 112 1.69 -12.84 -11.71
C ASP A 112 1.72 -11.79 -10.59
N CYS A 113 1.42 -10.53 -10.91
CA CYS A 113 1.41 -9.45 -9.91
C CYS A 113 0.20 -9.51 -8.98
N THR A 114 -0.81 -10.34 -9.26
CA THR A 114 -1.96 -10.56 -8.37
C THR A 114 -1.69 -11.59 -7.28
N LEU A 115 -0.64 -12.39 -7.43
CA LEU A 115 -0.28 -13.43 -6.48
C LEU A 115 0.32 -12.81 -5.20
N PRO A 116 -0.24 -13.08 -4.01
CA PRO A 116 0.28 -12.54 -2.75
C PRO A 116 1.77 -12.80 -2.51
N GLU A 117 2.27 -13.97 -2.92
CA GLU A 117 3.68 -14.36 -2.86
C GLU A 117 4.59 -13.45 -3.71
N MET A 118 4.03 -12.80 -4.74
CA MET A 118 4.73 -11.83 -5.58
C MET A 118 4.57 -10.39 -5.06
N GLN A 119 3.67 -10.14 -4.11
CA GLN A 119 3.38 -8.82 -3.51
C GLN A 119 4.18 -8.52 -2.24
N GLY A 120 4.95 -9.49 -1.73
CA GLY A 120 5.61 -9.43 -0.42
C GLY A 120 7.12 -9.14 -0.39
N VAL A 121 7.77 -8.90 -1.53
CA VAL A 121 9.23 -8.67 -1.56
C VAL A 121 9.56 -7.19 -1.28
N PRO A 122 10.21 -6.85 -0.15
CA PRO A 122 10.38 -5.46 0.24
C PRO A 122 11.39 -4.72 -0.65
N TYR A 123 10.93 -3.59 -1.15
CA TYR A 123 11.66 -2.32 -1.22
C TYR A 123 12.56 -2.02 -2.43
N PHE A 124 13.01 -2.97 -3.26
CA PHE A 124 13.71 -2.61 -4.51
C PHE A 124 13.46 -3.46 -5.76
N ASP A 125 12.86 -4.67 -5.69
CA ASP A 125 13.00 -5.60 -6.82
C ASP A 125 11.74 -6.32 -7.37
N ARG A 126 10.49 -6.06 -6.94
CA ARG A 126 9.28 -6.71 -7.56
C ARG A 126 7.90 -6.19 -7.05
N PRO A 127 6.75 -6.60 -7.62
CA PRO A 127 5.68 -5.70 -8.05
C PRO A 127 4.71 -5.26 -6.98
N VAL A 128 4.33 -3.99 -7.04
CA VAL A 128 3.16 -3.48 -6.31
C VAL A 128 1.88 -3.99 -6.99
N GLY A 129 1.40 -5.16 -6.55
CA GLY A 129 0.10 -5.74 -6.92
C GLY A 129 -1.10 -5.02 -6.30
N THR A 130 -0.91 -3.73 -5.98
CA THR A 130 -1.94 -2.86 -5.41
C THR A 130 -2.04 -1.60 -6.25
N CYS A 131 -3.27 -1.25 -6.65
CA CYS A 131 -3.49 0.01 -7.34
C CYS A 131 -3.40 1.18 -6.35
N ARG A 132 -3.13 2.39 -6.85
CA ARG A 132 -2.90 3.58 -6.02
C ARG A 132 -4.15 4.22 -5.41
N CYS A 133 -5.30 3.53 -5.44
CA CYS A 133 -6.54 4.08 -4.91
C CYS A 133 -6.50 4.00 -3.38
N ALA A 134 -7.02 5.02 -2.70
CA ALA A 134 -6.94 5.12 -1.24
C ALA A 134 -7.91 4.16 -0.51
N GLU A 135 -9.01 3.80 -1.17
CA GLU A 135 -10.11 3.05 -0.55
C GLU A 135 -10.34 1.68 -1.20
N SER A 136 -9.68 1.41 -2.33
CA SER A 136 -9.87 0.17 -3.08
C SER A 136 -8.56 -0.32 -3.71
N ASN A 137 -8.48 -1.63 -3.93
CA ASN A 137 -7.46 -2.26 -4.75
C ASN A 137 -8.12 -2.89 -5.99
N PHE A 138 -7.82 -2.36 -7.18
CA PHE A 138 -8.48 -2.73 -8.44
C PHE A 138 -10.02 -2.74 -8.35
N GLY A 139 -10.59 -1.78 -7.63
CA GLY A 139 -12.05 -1.67 -7.45
C GLY A 139 -12.62 -2.53 -6.33
N ILE A 140 -11.82 -3.34 -5.64
CA ILE A 140 -12.24 -4.07 -4.43
C ILE A 140 -11.89 -3.21 -3.22
N SER A 141 -12.89 -2.75 -2.46
CA SER A 141 -12.67 -1.93 -1.27
C SER A 141 -11.75 -2.65 -0.28
N TYR A 142 -10.75 -1.94 0.27
CA TYR A 142 -9.78 -2.54 1.21
C TYR A 142 -10.45 -3.18 2.43
N CYS A 143 -11.61 -2.67 2.84
CA CYS A 143 -12.39 -3.23 3.93
C CYS A 143 -12.96 -4.61 3.62
N LEU A 144 -13.15 -5.00 2.36
CA LEU A 144 -13.61 -6.33 1.97
C LEU A 144 -12.45 -7.30 1.70
N SER A 145 -11.22 -6.77 1.66
CA SER A 145 -10.03 -7.51 1.26
C SER A 145 -9.30 -8.12 2.47
N ALA A 146 -8.59 -9.22 2.23
CA ALA A 146 -7.75 -9.88 3.23
C ALA A 146 -6.69 -8.91 3.83
N PRO A 147 -6.16 -9.17 5.04
CA PRO A 147 -5.35 -8.19 5.76
C PRO A 147 -3.97 -7.89 5.13
N CYS A 148 -3.56 -8.67 4.14
CA CYS A 148 -2.28 -8.54 3.45
C CYS A 148 -2.19 -7.39 2.44
N TYR A 149 -3.28 -6.66 2.16
CA TYR A 149 -3.23 -5.54 1.22
C TYR A 149 -2.61 -4.27 1.82
N VAL A 150 -1.72 -3.68 1.04
CA VAL A 150 -1.11 -2.37 1.26
C VAL A 150 -1.97 -1.26 0.65
N ASP A 151 -2.00 -0.10 1.31
CA ASP A 151 -2.72 1.11 0.92
C ASP A 151 -1.90 1.94 -0.10
N GLY A 152 -2.60 2.57 -1.04
CA GLY A 152 -2.06 3.51 -2.01
C GLY A 152 -0.98 2.91 -2.90
N ASP A 153 0.18 3.57 -3.00
CA ASP A 153 1.35 3.13 -3.79
C ASP A 153 2.04 1.85 -3.25
N GLY A 154 1.32 1.06 -2.46
CA GLY A 154 1.78 -0.16 -1.80
C GLY A 154 2.88 0.01 -0.77
N ARG A 155 3.08 1.24 -0.27
CA ARG A 155 4.15 1.57 0.69
C ARG A 155 3.73 1.46 2.15
N LYS A 156 2.42 1.39 2.44
CA LYS A 156 1.89 1.42 3.81
C LYS A 156 0.90 0.28 4.00
N PRO A 157 0.98 -0.47 5.10
CA PRO A 157 -0.10 -1.39 5.46
C PRO A 157 -1.41 -0.62 5.62
N TYR A 158 -2.50 -1.16 5.10
CA TYR A 158 -3.82 -0.58 5.31
C TYR A 158 -4.29 -0.86 6.75
N HIS A 159 -4.61 0.22 7.48
CA HIS A 159 -5.01 0.18 8.90
C HIS A 159 -6.48 0.54 9.13
N GLY A 160 -7.27 0.68 8.07
CA GLY A 160 -8.70 0.97 8.17
C GLY A 160 -9.52 -0.24 8.64
N ASP A 161 -10.83 -0.02 8.76
CA ASP A 161 -11.75 -1.10 9.10
C ASP A 161 -11.75 -2.17 8.00
N ARG A 162 -11.92 -3.41 8.42
CA ARG A 162 -12.06 -4.58 7.54
C ARG A 162 -13.25 -5.40 8.01
N HIS A 163 -14.05 -5.91 7.08
CA HIS A 163 -15.17 -6.80 7.29
C HIS A 163 -15.30 -7.76 6.08
N PRO A 164 -14.23 -8.55 5.80
CA PRO A 164 -14.32 -9.56 4.75
C PRO A 164 -15.38 -10.60 5.13
N ASP A 165 -15.97 -11.24 4.13
CA ASP A 165 -16.95 -12.31 4.37
C ASP A 165 -16.32 -13.46 5.16
N VAL A 166 -16.92 -13.82 6.29
CA VAL A 166 -16.39 -14.79 7.27
C VAL A 166 -16.08 -16.12 6.60
N ALA A 167 -16.95 -16.57 5.68
CA ALA A 167 -16.78 -17.85 4.99
C ALA A 167 -15.54 -17.89 4.09
N SER A 168 -15.06 -16.73 3.64
CA SER A 168 -13.95 -16.59 2.69
C SER A 168 -12.65 -16.09 3.32
N SER A 169 -12.72 -15.56 4.54
CA SER A 169 -11.64 -14.76 5.12
C SER A 169 -10.60 -15.59 5.88
N GLY A 170 -10.88 -16.85 6.17
CA GLY A 170 -10.02 -17.70 7.00
C GLY A 170 -9.98 -17.30 8.48
N TYR A 171 -10.88 -16.40 8.88
CA TYR A 171 -11.05 -15.98 10.27
C TYR A 171 -12.23 -16.70 10.91
N ASP A 172 -12.04 -17.06 12.18
CA ASP A 172 -13.12 -17.52 13.04
C ASP A 172 -14.05 -16.36 13.43
N GLU A 173 -15.29 -16.67 13.83
CA GLU A 173 -16.32 -15.69 14.22
C GLU A 173 -15.92 -14.79 15.40
N ASP A 174 -14.95 -15.24 16.21
CA ASP A 174 -14.40 -14.52 17.36
C ASP A 174 -13.35 -13.46 16.97
N ALA A 175 -12.81 -13.51 15.75
CA ALA A 175 -11.91 -12.49 15.22
C ALA A 175 -12.64 -11.18 14.85
N TYR A 176 -13.97 -11.21 14.83
CA TYR A 176 -14.84 -10.09 14.50
C TYR A 176 -15.42 -9.45 15.76
N GLU A 177 -15.60 -8.14 15.69
CA GLU A 177 -16.29 -7.37 16.73
C GLU A 177 -17.68 -7.99 17.04
N PRO A 178 -18.07 -8.05 18.32
CA PRO A 178 -19.30 -8.72 18.75
C PRO A 178 -20.56 -7.96 18.34
N LYS A 179 -20.43 -6.66 18.03
CA LYS A 179 -21.54 -5.81 17.59
C LYS A 179 -21.23 -5.24 16.23
N GLU A 180 -22.24 -5.24 15.38
CA GLU A 180 -22.19 -4.52 14.11
C GLU A 180 -22.05 -3.02 14.37
N ARG A 181 -21.22 -2.38 13.55
CA ARG A 181 -21.09 -0.93 13.54
C ARG A 181 -20.86 -0.45 12.12
N GLN A 182 -20.99 0.86 11.94
CA GLN A 182 -20.66 1.47 10.66
C GLN A 182 -19.15 1.34 10.41
N CYS A 183 -18.80 0.74 9.27
CA CYS A 183 -17.44 0.69 8.74
C CYS A 183 -16.99 2.11 8.38
N LYS A 184 -15.85 2.54 8.90
CA LYS A 184 -15.29 3.88 8.66
C LYS A 184 -14.78 4.06 7.23
N THR A 185 -14.57 2.96 6.50
CA THR A 185 -14.04 2.98 5.14
C THR A 185 -15.16 3.07 4.11
N CYS A 186 -16.14 2.17 4.16
CA CYS A 186 -17.21 2.12 3.15
C CYS A 186 -18.58 2.62 3.67
N GLY A 187 -18.71 2.90 4.96
CA GLY A 187 -19.97 3.38 5.56
C GLY A 187 -21.05 2.31 5.76
N VAL A 188 -20.80 1.05 5.36
CA VAL A 188 -21.74 -0.07 5.54
C VAL A 188 -21.75 -0.51 7.01
N VAL A 189 -22.93 -0.86 7.53
CA VAL A 189 -23.05 -1.48 8.85
C VAL A 189 -22.70 -2.96 8.72
N ALA A 190 -21.61 -3.38 9.37
CA ALA A 190 -21.12 -4.75 9.31
C ALA A 190 -20.38 -5.11 10.61
N ARG A 191 -20.11 -6.40 10.81
CA ARG A 191 -19.17 -6.86 11.84
C ARG A 191 -17.75 -6.66 11.31
N CYS A 192 -17.01 -5.73 11.90
CA CYS A 192 -15.63 -5.47 11.53
C CYS A 192 -14.67 -6.42 12.26
N LEU A 193 -13.52 -6.75 11.66
CA LEU A 193 -12.42 -7.43 12.32
C LEU A 193 -11.91 -6.62 13.51
N MET A 194 -11.57 -7.30 14.59
CA MET A 194 -10.93 -6.66 15.74
C MET A 194 -9.54 -6.12 15.36
N LYS A 195 -9.12 -5.06 16.05
CA LYS A 195 -7.84 -4.37 15.79
C LYS A 195 -6.62 -5.29 15.87
N GLU A 196 -6.71 -6.33 16.69
CA GLU A 196 -5.66 -7.33 16.89
C GLU A 196 -5.39 -8.13 15.60
N HIS A 197 -6.45 -8.45 14.85
CA HIS A 197 -6.40 -9.23 13.62
C HIS A 197 -6.08 -8.41 12.37
N LEU A 198 -6.07 -7.08 12.45
CA LEU A 198 -5.75 -6.21 11.31
C LEU A 198 -4.29 -6.32 10.84
N LYS A 199 -3.41 -6.97 11.62
CA LYS A 199 -1.98 -7.15 11.31
C LYS A 199 -1.64 -8.56 10.80
N ASP A 200 -2.60 -9.47 10.74
CA ASP A 200 -2.31 -10.84 10.40
C ASP A 200 -1.95 -10.94 8.91
N ALA A 201 -0.72 -11.32 8.60
CA ALA A 201 -0.27 -11.42 7.21
C ALA A 201 -0.99 -12.56 6.45
N MET A 202 -1.40 -13.61 7.17
CA MET A 202 -2.01 -14.85 6.65
C MET A 202 -2.97 -15.43 7.70
N PRO A 203 -4.27 -15.09 7.70
CA PRO A 203 -5.24 -15.75 8.57
C PRO A 203 -5.42 -17.24 8.19
N GLY A 204 -5.46 -18.12 9.18
CA GLY A 204 -5.77 -19.55 8.99
C GLY A 204 -4.58 -20.49 8.71
N MET A 205 -3.34 -20.02 8.61
CA MET A 205 -2.15 -20.89 8.64
C MET A 205 -1.70 -21.10 10.10
N LYS A 206 -2.09 -22.23 10.71
CA LYS A 206 -1.44 -22.79 11.89
C LYS A 206 -0.36 -23.79 11.48
#